data_AF-A0A925KTE3-F1
#
_entry.id   AF-A0A925KTE3-F1
#
_cell.length_a   1.000
_cell.length_b   1.000
_cell.length_c   1.000
_cell.angle_alpha   90.00
_cell.angle_beta   90.00
_cell.angle_gamma   90.00
#
_symmetry.space_group_name_H-M   'P 1'
#
loop_
_entity.id
_entity.type
_entity.pdbx_description
1 polymer ?
#
loop_
_entity_poly.entity_id
_entity_poly.type
_entity_poly.pdbx_seq_one_letter_code
_entity_poly.pdbx_strand_id
1 'polypeptide(L)'
;MIFKKDNLKLGIVLGLIGPLLGLVVIYFINFPSYDFLEFLDYFIHDNKMITSFGSLSLLANVILFTIYVNTHRDYTAKGIFLVTLVYGIGILVLKIMN
;
A
#
# COMPACT_ATOMS: atom_id res chain seq x y z
N MET A 1 -11.57 20.22 -5.35
CA MET A 1 -11.60 18.99 -6.18
C MET A 1 -10.20 18.41 -6.30
N ILE A 2 -9.76 17.58 -5.33
CA ILE A 2 -8.45 16.89 -5.39
C ILE A 2 -8.39 15.96 -6.62
N PHE A 3 -9.53 15.36 -6.98
CA PHE A 3 -9.66 14.48 -8.14
C PHE A 3 -9.50 15.13 -9.51
N LYS A 4 -9.36 16.46 -9.65
CA LYS A 4 -9.15 17.10 -10.97
C LYS A 4 -7.68 17.34 -11.33
N LYS A 5 -6.76 17.14 -10.39
CA LYS A 5 -5.34 17.42 -10.61
C LYS A 5 -4.65 16.19 -11.21
N ASP A 6 -3.96 16.42 -12.33
CA ASP A 6 -3.10 15.43 -12.97
C ASP A 6 -1.64 15.81 -12.70
N ASN A 7 -1.08 15.28 -11.63
CA ASN A 7 0.27 15.60 -11.22
C ASN A 7 0.91 14.42 -10.49
N LEU A 8 2.16 14.14 -10.86
CA LEU A 8 2.93 13.01 -10.33
C LEU A 8 3.03 13.03 -8.79
N LYS A 9 3.20 14.21 -8.18
CA LYS A 9 3.24 14.37 -6.71
C LYS A 9 1.96 13.87 -6.03
N LEU A 10 0.79 14.14 -6.60
CA LEU A 10 -0.47 13.66 -6.07
C LEU A 10 -0.56 12.14 -6.23
N GLY A 11 -0.12 11.62 -7.38
CA GLY A 11 -0.03 10.17 -7.59
C GLY A 11 0.84 9.47 -6.55
N ILE A 12 1.98 10.05 -6.20
CA ILE A 12 2.87 9.51 -5.16
C ILE A 12 2.16 9.48 -3.80
N VAL A 13 1.52 10.59 -3.40
CA VAL A 13 0.79 10.66 -2.12
C VAL A 13 -0.37 9.67 -2.09
N LEU A 14 -1.12 9.54 -3.19
CA LEU A 14 -2.21 8.57 -3.28
C LEU A 14 -1.71 7.12 -3.28
N GLY A 15 -0.56 6.84 -3.90
CA GLY A 15 0.04 5.51 -3.90
C GLY A 15 0.49 5.04 -2.51
N LEU A 16 0.63 5.94 -1.54
CA LEU A 16 0.90 5.55 -0.15
C LEU A 16 -0.37 5.14 0.62
N ILE A 17 -1.55 5.43 0.08
CA ILE A 17 -2.83 5.09 0.74
C ILE A 17 -3.02 3.58 0.81
N GLY A 18 -2.69 2.84 -0.26
CA GLY A 18 -2.79 1.37 -0.27
C GLY A 18 -2.05 0.71 0.92
N PRO A 19 -0.74 0.92 1.09
CA PRO A 19 0.00 0.38 2.24
C PRO A 19 -0.46 0.92 3.59
N LEU A 20 -0.87 2.18 3.70
CA LEU A 20 -1.46 2.70 4.94
C LEU A 20 -2.74 1.96 5.30
N LEU A 21 -3.66 1.79 4.35
CA LEU A 21 -4.88 1.02 4.55
C LEU A 21 -4.59 -0.44 4.87
N GLY A 22 -3.61 -1.05 4.20
CA GLY A 22 -3.17 -2.42 4.47
C GLY A 22 -2.76 -2.63 5.93
N LEU A 23 -1.91 -1.74 6.46
CA LEU A 23 -1.47 -1.79 7.86
C LEU A 23 -2.64 -1.57 8.82
N VAL A 24 -3.45 -0.53 8.59
CA VAL A 24 -4.58 -0.19 9.46
C VAL A 24 -5.56 -1.36 9.54
N VAL A 25 -5.97 -1.92 8.40
CA VAL A 25 -6.92 -3.04 8.35
C VAL A 25 -6.37 -4.26 9.08
N ILE A 26 -5.09 -4.59 8.90
CA ILE A 26 -4.49 -5.76 9.55
C ILE A 26 -4.37 -5.56 11.06
N TYR A 27 -3.92 -4.39 11.50
CA TYR A 27 -3.79 -4.05 12.92
C TYR A 27 -5.12 -4.15 13.66
N PHE A 28 -6.17 -3.49 13.14
CA PHE A 28 -7.48 -3.48 13.82
C PHE A 28 -8.20 -4.83 13.79
N ILE A 29 -7.98 -5.67 12.78
CA ILE A 29 -8.65 -6.98 12.67
C ILE A 29 -7.91 -8.06 13.48
N ASN A 30 -6.58 -8.10 13.43
CA ASN A 30 -5.81 -9.22 13.98
C ASN A 30 -5.17 -8.90 15.34
N PHE A 31 -4.97 -7.62 15.67
CA PHE A 31 -4.27 -7.18 16.88
C PHE A 31 -5.02 -6.09 17.66
N PRO A 32 -6.31 -6.29 18.00
CA PRO A 32 -7.07 -5.27 18.73
C PRO A 32 -6.53 -5.00 20.15
N SER A 33 -5.72 -5.90 20.71
CA SER A 33 -5.24 -5.84 22.10
C SER A 33 -3.72 -5.63 22.23
N TYR A 34 -2.98 -5.54 21.13
CA TYR A 34 -1.52 -5.36 21.17
C TYR A 34 -1.15 -3.90 20.99
N ASP A 35 -0.04 -3.48 21.59
CA ASP A 35 0.53 -2.17 21.31
C ASP A 35 1.16 -2.15 19.91
N PHE A 36 1.17 -0.96 19.29
CA PHE A 36 1.66 -0.81 17.91
C PHE A 36 3.10 -1.32 17.70
N LEU A 37 3.97 -1.18 18.71
CA LEU A 37 5.34 -1.68 18.66
C LEU A 37 5.41 -3.22 18.66
N GLU A 38 4.57 -3.87 19.49
CA GLU A 38 4.48 -5.34 19.53
C GLU A 38 3.91 -5.89 18.23
N PHE A 39 2.90 -5.21 17.67
CA PHE A 39 2.38 -5.52 16.34
C PHE A 39 3.49 -5.44 15.28
N LEU A 40 4.31 -4.39 15.28
CA LEU A 40 5.35 -4.22 14.27
C LEU A 40 6.42 -5.32 14.34
N ASP A 41 6.80 -5.73 15.55
CA ASP A 41 7.76 -6.82 15.76
C ASP A 41 7.19 -8.16 15.27
N TYR A 42 5.93 -8.47 15.61
CA TYR A 42 5.24 -9.66 15.12
C TYR A 42 5.06 -9.64 13.60
N PHE A 43 4.72 -8.48 13.04
CA PHE A 43 4.49 -8.27 11.62
C PHE A 43 5.73 -8.57 10.77
N ILE A 44 6.92 -8.19 11.25
CA ILE A 44 8.17 -8.42 10.52
C ILE A 44 8.61 -9.88 10.59
N HIS A 45 8.30 -10.60 11.67
CA HIS A 45 8.68 -12.00 11.84
C HIS A 45 7.71 -13.00 11.20
N ASP A 46 6.46 -12.60 10.92
CA ASP A 46 5.45 -13.50 10.35
C ASP A 46 5.26 -13.31 8.83
N ASN A 47 5.78 -14.26 8.06
CA ASN A 47 5.69 -14.26 6.60
C ASN A 47 4.27 -14.26 6.03
N LYS A 48 3.31 -14.83 6.77
CA LYS A 48 1.91 -14.87 6.36
C LYS A 48 1.30 -13.47 6.48
N MET A 49 1.63 -12.73 7.52
CA MET A 49 1.23 -11.35 7.73
C MET A 49 1.80 -10.42 6.67
N ILE A 50 3.09 -10.54 6.34
CA ILE A 50 3.73 -9.77 5.26
C ILE A 50 3.03 -10.01 3.94
N THR A 51 2.68 -11.28 3.64
CA THR A 51 1.97 -11.64 2.41
C THR A 51 0.54 -11.07 2.38
N SER A 52 -0.21 -11.17 3.49
CA SER A 52 -1.56 -10.59 3.61
C SER A 52 -1.55 -9.07 3.53
N PHE A 53 -0.55 -8.41 4.11
CA PHE A 53 -0.34 -6.98 4.00
C PHE A 53 -0.05 -6.55 2.57
N GLY A 54 0.87 -7.25 1.91
CA GLY A 54 1.22 -6.97 0.52
C GLY A 54 0.04 -7.11 -0.42
N SER A 55 -0.73 -8.19 -0.30
CA SER A 55 -1.89 -8.41 -1.15
C SER A 55 -2.94 -7.32 -0.97
N LEU A 56 -3.26 -6.95 0.26
CA LEU A 56 -4.24 -5.90 0.56
C LEU A 56 -3.78 -4.52 0.07
N SER A 57 -2.50 -4.19 0.28
CA SER A 57 -1.90 -2.92 -0.13
C SER A 57 -1.85 -2.78 -1.66
N LEU A 58 -1.45 -3.84 -2.36
CA LEU A 58 -1.43 -3.90 -3.82
C LEU A 58 -2.85 -3.80 -4.38
N LEU A 59 -3.82 -4.52 -3.80
CA LEU A 59 -5.22 -4.47 -4.24
C LEU A 59 -5.81 -3.07 -4.10
N ALA A 60 -5.61 -2.41 -2.96
CA ALA A 60 -6.08 -1.05 -2.72
C ALA A 60 -5.51 -0.05 -3.74
N ASN A 61 -4.22 -0.17 -4.07
CA ASN A 61 -3.58 0.71 -5.05
C ASN A 61 -3.95 0.39 -6.49
N VAL A 62 -4.24 -0.86 -6.85
CA VAL A 62 -4.76 -1.21 -8.18
C VAL A 62 -6.13 -0.56 -8.40
N ILE A 63 -6.99 -0.52 -7.38
CA ILE A 63 -8.28 0.19 -7.46
C ILE A 63 -8.05 1.68 -7.75
N LEU A 64 -7.20 2.34 -6.96
CA LEU A 64 -6.86 3.76 -7.18
C LEU A 64 -6.25 3.99 -8.56
N PHE A 65 -5.26 3.18 -8.96
CA PHE A 65 -4.62 3.25 -10.27
C PHE A 65 -5.65 3.15 -11.40
N THR A 66 -6.58 2.19 -11.32
CA THR A 66 -7.62 1.96 -12.34
C THR A 66 -8.55 3.17 -12.47
N ILE A 67 -8.94 3.78 -11.35
CA ILE A 67 -9.77 5.00 -11.37
C ILE A 67 -9.05 6.15 -12.08
N TYR A 68 -7.76 6.36 -11.79
CA TYR A 68 -7.00 7.47 -12.38
C TYR A 68 -6.65 7.23 -13.85
N VAL A 69 -6.38 5.99 -14.26
CA VAL A 69 -6.12 5.67 -15.68
C VAL A 69 -7.39 5.80 -16.52
N ASN A 70 -8.55 5.33 -16.02
CA ASN A 70 -9.83 5.44 -16.74
C ASN A 70 -10.36 6.88 -16.82
N THR A 71 -9.82 7.78 -15.99
CA THR A 71 -10.17 9.20 -16.03
C THR A 71 -9.15 10.05 -16.80
N HIS A 72 -8.27 9.41 -17.57
CA HIS A 72 -7.22 10.05 -18.40
C HIS A 72 -6.28 10.96 -17.58
N ARG A 73 -5.94 10.56 -16.35
CA ARG A 73 -5.02 11.28 -15.46
C ARG A 73 -3.71 10.53 -15.35
N ASP A 74 -2.99 10.48 -16.46
CA ASP A 74 -1.87 9.57 -16.66
C ASP A 74 -0.67 9.92 -15.78
N TYR A 75 -0.43 11.20 -15.44
CA TYR A 75 0.67 11.57 -14.54
C TYR A 75 0.41 11.14 -13.11
N THR A 76 -0.82 11.29 -12.64
CA THR A 76 -1.23 10.78 -11.32
C THR A 76 -1.19 9.25 -11.29
N ALA A 77 -1.71 8.57 -12.32
CA ALA A 77 -1.67 7.11 -12.42
C ALA A 77 -0.22 6.58 -12.41
N LYS A 78 0.71 7.23 -13.13
CA LYS A 78 2.15 6.92 -13.08
C LYS A 78 2.73 7.07 -11.68
N GLY A 79 2.36 8.12 -10.94
CA GLY A 79 2.81 8.30 -9.55
C GLY A 79 2.35 7.17 -8.62
N ILE A 80 1.08 6.76 -8.73
CA ILE A 80 0.52 5.63 -7.96
C ILE A 80 1.27 4.35 -8.31
N PHE A 81 1.47 4.09 -9.60
CA PHE A 81 2.17 2.90 -10.08
C PHE A 81 3.63 2.83 -9.61
N LEU A 82 4.36 3.95 -9.68
CA LEU A 82 5.75 4.03 -9.22
C LEU A 82 5.88 3.68 -7.73
N VAL A 83 5.03 4.26 -6.88
CA VAL A 83 5.02 3.93 -5.45
C VAL A 83 4.66 2.47 -5.22
N THR A 84 3.65 1.98 -5.95
CA THR A 84 3.23 0.56 -5.94
C THR A 84 4.38 -0.39 -6.24
N LEU A 85 5.20 -0.06 -7.24
CA LEU A 85 6.36 -0.84 -7.60
C LEU A 85 7.41 -0.83 -6.48
N VAL A 86 7.72 0.35 -5.92
CA VAL A 86 8.75 0.51 -4.89
C VAL A 86 8.43 -0.31 -3.64
N TYR A 87 7.24 -0.13 -3.04
CA TYR A 87 6.91 -0.92 -1.86
C TYR A 87 6.61 -2.38 -2.21
N GLY A 88 6.09 -2.68 -3.42
CA GLY A 88 5.85 -4.04 -3.88
C GLY A 88 7.15 -4.85 -3.91
N ILE A 89 8.23 -4.26 -4.44
CA ILE A 89 9.58 -4.83 -4.36
C ILE A 89 10.03 -4.97 -2.90
N GLY A 90 9.82 -3.94 -2.07
CA GLY A 90 10.16 -4.00 -0.65
C GLY A 90 9.50 -5.19 0.09
N ILE A 91 8.21 -5.44 -0.17
CA ILE A 91 7.47 -6.55 0.43
C ILE A 91 7.98 -7.91 -0.09
N LEU A 92 8.30 -8.01 -1.38
CA LEU A 92 8.90 -9.22 -1.94
C LEU A 92 10.27 -9.51 -1.31
N VAL A 93 11.11 -8.48 -1.13
CA VAL A 93 12.41 -8.62 -0.48
C VAL A 93 12.24 -9.07 0.97
N LEU A 94 11.36 -8.43 1.74
CA LEU A 94 11.08 -8.82 3.13
C LEU A 94 10.61 -10.27 3.22
N LYS A 95 9.73 -10.71 2.32
CA LYS A 95 9.24 -12.08 2.27
C LYS A 95 10.31 -13.12 1.93
N ILE A 96 11.32 -12.75 1.15
CA ILE A 96 12.43 -13.67 0.79
C ILE A 96 13.47 -13.74 1.92
N MET A 97 13.64 -12.65 2.67
CA MET A 97 14.64 -12.55 3.74
C MET A 97 14.18 -13.12 5.09
N ASN A 98 12.87 -13.31 5.27
CA ASN A 98 12.26 -13.86 6.48
C ASN A 98 11.82 -15.31 6.26
#